data_AF-A0A349X6P1-F1
#
_entry.id   AF-A0A349X6P1-F1
#
_cell.length_a   1.000
_cell.length_b   1.000
_cell.length_c   1.000
_cell.angle_alpha   90.00
_cell.angle_beta   90.00
_cell.angle_gamma   90.00
#
_symmetry.space_group_name_H-M   'P 1'
#
loop_
_entity.id
_entity.type
_entity.pdbx_description
1 polymer ?
#
loop_
_entity_poly.entity_id
_entity_poly.type
_entity_poly.pdbx_seq_one_letter_code
_entity_poly.pdbx_strand_id
1 'polypeptide(L)'
;MQKSFRSSLLPLVVAFGYLIALSGCATLLVAGAVVTTVDVIHDRRTVGEYIDDSSIELTARNYLISSKEIRMGANVKAVSWNGILLLSGEIESDEAKERIVQRLASIQGVRQVVDETTIDGKSALLSRSNDGWITTKLKSKLLVKTGGDANRIKVVTTRSTVYLMGIVTQAEALSATEIARSVRGVSRVVKVFEYL
;
A
#
# COMPACT_ATOMS: atom_id res chain seq x y z
N MET A 1 -22.73 56.63 -3.33
CA MET A 1 -21.67 56.12 -4.23
C MET A 1 -20.86 54.95 -3.63
N GLN A 2 -21.46 54.05 -2.81
CA GLN A 2 -20.72 53.02 -2.04
C GLN A 2 -20.97 51.56 -2.46
N LYS A 3 -21.86 51.28 -3.44
CA LYS A 3 -22.26 49.90 -3.77
C LYS A 3 -21.34 49.19 -4.78
N SER A 4 -20.55 49.90 -5.58
CA SER A 4 -19.67 49.29 -6.60
C SER A 4 -18.35 48.74 -6.05
N PHE A 5 -17.91 49.16 -4.86
CA PHE A 5 -16.62 48.73 -4.32
C PHE A 5 -16.66 47.33 -3.70
N ARG A 6 -17.82 46.92 -3.14
CA ARG A 6 -17.97 45.61 -2.46
C ARG A 6 -18.09 44.43 -3.45
N SER A 7 -18.58 44.65 -4.67
CA SER A 7 -18.75 43.57 -5.67
C SER A 7 -17.44 43.17 -6.36
N SER A 8 -16.46 44.07 -6.46
CA SER A 8 -15.16 43.77 -7.08
C SER A 8 -14.14 43.13 -6.13
N LEU A 9 -14.38 43.19 -4.82
CA LEU A 9 -13.53 42.55 -3.80
C LEU A 9 -13.85 41.05 -3.62
N LEU A 10 -15.09 40.64 -3.87
CA LEU A 10 -15.53 39.25 -3.74
C LEU A 10 -14.76 38.27 -4.66
N PRO A 11 -14.58 38.53 -5.98
CA PRO A 11 -13.84 37.62 -6.85
C PRO A 11 -12.35 37.56 -6.49
N LEU A 12 -11.78 38.65 -5.93
CA LEU A 12 -10.39 38.71 -5.53
C LEU A 12 -10.12 37.87 -4.26
N VAL A 13 -11.06 37.86 -3.31
CA VAL A 13 -11.00 37.02 -2.10
C VAL A 13 -11.19 35.54 -2.46
N VAL A 14 -12.09 35.21 -3.39
CA VAL A 14 -12.29 33.82 -3.87
C VAL A 14 -11.06 33.32 -4.63
N ALA A 15 -10.45 34.15 -5.49
CA ALA A 15 -9.22 33.80 -6.20
C ALA A 15 -8.03 33.59 -5.24
N PHE A 16 -7.90 34.45 -4.22
CA PHE A 16 -6.86 34.30 -3.19
C PHE A 16 -7.07 33.05 -2.32
N GLY A 17 -8.31 32.73 -1.97
CA GLY A 17 -8.66 31.47 -1.29
C GLY A 17 -8.34 30.23 -2.13
N TYR A 18 -8.54 30.30 -3.45
CA TYR A 18 -8.22 29.21 -4.37
C TYR A 18 -6.70 29.01 -4.51
N LEU A 19 -5.89 30.08 -4.50
CA LEU A 19 -4.43 29.96 -4.48
C LEU A 19 -3.90 29.32 -3.19
N ILE A 20 -4.50 29.61 -2.02
CA ILE A 20 -4.15 28.96 -0.75
C ILE A 20 -4.52 27.47 -0.76
N ALA A 21 -5.64 27.12 -1.40
CA ALA A 21 -6.04 25.72 -1.57
C ALA A 21 -5.09 24.92 -2.48
N LEU A 22 -4.44 25.56 -3.45
CA LEU A 22 -3.44 24.91 -4.31
C LEU A 22 -2.03 24.83 -3.69
N SER A 23 -1.66 25.77 -2.80
CA SER A 23 -0.36 25.71 -2.10
C SER A 23 -0.30 24.69 -0.95
N GLY A 24 -1.45 24.13 -0.57
CA GLY A 24 -1.57 23.06 0.42
C GLY A 24 -0.93 21.72 0.03
N CYS A 25 -0.38 21.57 -1.18
CA CYS A 25 0.34 20.36 -1.62
C CYS A 25 1.87 20.47 -1.50
N ALA A 26 2.42 21.66 -1.17
CA ALA A 26 3.86 21.91 -1.16
C ALA A 26 4.46 22.12 0.24
N THR A 27 3.65 22.18 1.30
CA THR A 27 4.12 22.42 2.66
C THR A 27 4.78 21.21 3.33
N LEU A 28 4.84 20.05 2.67
CA LEU A 28 5.55 18.87 3.17
C LEU A 28 7.06 18.87 2.89
N LEU A 29 7.60 19.82 2.11
CA LEU A 29 9.00 19.76 1.65
C LEU A 29 10.00 20.56 2.51
N VAL A 30 9.55 21.29 3.54
CA VAL A 30 10.45 22.04 4.45
C VAL A 30 10.66 21.34 5.80
N ALA A 31 10.15 20.11 5.97
CA ALA A 31 10.47 19.23 7.10
C ALA A 31 11.65 18.26 6.79
N GLY A 32 12.47 18.55 5.78
CA GLY A 32 13.48 17.64 5.24
C GLY A 32 14.72 17.38 6.09
N ALA A 33 14.85 17.96 7.29
CA ALA A 33 16.04 17.79 8.14
C ALA A 33 15.77 17.21 9.53
N VAL A 34 14.51 17.04 9.96
CA VAL A 34 14.18 16.57 11.33
C VAL A 34 13.54 15.18 11.34
N VAL A 35 13.12 14.65 10.19
CA VAL A 35 12.41 13.35 10.13
C VAL A 35 13.36 12.15 10.20
N THR A 36 14.68 12.33 10.10
CA THR A 36 15.62 11.20 9.99
C THR A 36 15.98 10.51 11.32
N THR A 37 15.62 11.06 12.49
CA THR A 37 16.10 10.52 13.77
C THR A 37 15.05 9.82 14.65
N VAL A 38 13.76 9.90 14.32
CA VAL A 38 12.71 9.31 15.19
C VAL A 38 12.19 7.96 14.66
N ASP A 39 12.26 7.68 13.36
CA ASP A 39 11.68 6.45 12.78
C ASP A 39 12.62 5.22 12.78
N VAL A 40 13.90 5.37 13.14
CA VAL A 40 14.86 4.25 13.11
C VAL A 40 14.78 3.34 14.35
N ILE A 41 14.17 3.79 15.44
CA ILE A 41 14.15 3.03 16.71
C ILE A 41 13.01 1.98 16.74
N HIS A 42 11.99 2.12 15.89
CA HIS A 42 10.77 1.31 15.98
C HIS A 42 10.60 0.27 14.87
N ASP A 43 11.34 0.36 13.76
CA ASP A 43 11.33 -0.69 12.74
C ASP A 43 12.26 -1.84 13.19
N ARG A 44 11.74 -3.08 13.12
CA ARG A 44 12.55 -4.28 13.37
C ARG A 44 13.49 -4.58 12.19
N ARG A 45 13.34 -3.84 11.10
CA ARG A 45 14.13 -3.97 9.88
C ARG A 45 15.27 -2.96 9.84
N THR A 46 16.34 -3.36 9.18
CA THR A 46 17.44 -2.47 8.84
C THR A 46 17.09 -1.63 7.59
N VAL A 47 17.79 -0.51 7.42
CA VAL A 47 17.70 0.30 6.18
C VAL A 47 18.07 -0.54 4.95
N GLY A 48 19.00 -1.50 5.09
CA GLY A 48 19.38 -2.43 4.03
C GLY A 48 18.22 -3.29 3.57
N GLU A 49 17.49 -3.91 4.51
CA GLU A 49 16.32 -4.75 4.20
C GLU A 49 15.20 -3.96 3.50
N TYR A 50 14.99 -2.69 3.87
CA TYR A 50 14.03 -1.82 3.17
C TYR A 50 14.45 -1.55 1.71
N ILE A 51 15.74 -1.32 1.48
CA ILE A 51 16.30 -1.11 0.14
C ILE A 51 16.18 -2.39 -0.69
N ASP A 52 16.51 -3.54 -0.11
CA ASP A 52 16.41 -4.85 -0.75
C ASP A 52 14.96 -5.14 -1.16
N ASP A 53 13.99 -4.95 -0.26
CA ASP A 53 12.57 -5.09 -0.57
C ASP A 53 12.12 -4.16 -1.70
N SER A 54 12.59 -2.90 -1.69
CA SER A 54 12.28 -1.93 -2.75
C SER A 54 12.84 -2.35 -4.11
N SER A 55 14.05 -2.94 -4.11
CA SER A 55 14.69 -3.49 -5.31
C SER A 55 13.94 -4.71 -5.86
N ILE A 56 13.50 -5.61 -4.97
CA ILE A 56 12.65 -6.77 -5.30
C ILE A 56 11.34 -6.27 -5.92
N GLU A 57 10.64 -5.33 -5.28
CA GLU A 57 9.37 -4.78 -5.77
C GLU A 57 9.52 -4.12 -7.15
N LEU A 58 10.60 -3.37 -7.35
CA LEU A 58 10.87 -2.71 -8.63
C LEU A 58 11.13 -3.73 -9.73
N THR A 59 11.98 -4.73 -9.46
CA THR A 59 12.30 -5.81 -10.41
C THR A 59 11.04 -6.61 -10.77
N ALA A 60 10.27 -6.99 -9.76
CA ALA A 60 9.00 -7.70 -9.93
C ALA A 60 8.03 -6.86 -10.78
N ARG A 61 7.83 -5.59 -10.43
CA ARG A 61 6.97 -4.67 -11.19
C ARG A 61 7.41 -4.54 -12.65
N ASN A 62 8.71 -4.41 -12.92
CA ASN A 62 9.24 -4.30 -14.28
C ASN A 62 8.97 -5.57 -15.09
N TYR A 63 9.14 -6.74 -14.48
CA TYR A 63 8.77 -8.01 -15.11
C TYR A 63 7.26 -8.08 -15.41
N LEU A 64 6.43 -7.73 -14.42
CA LEU A 64 4.97 -7.77 -14.58
C LEU A 64 4.51 -6.82 -15.70
N ILE A 65 5.04 -5.59 -15.78
CA ILE A 65 4.68 -4.61 -16.81
C ILE A 65 5.19 -5.01 -18.21
N SER A 66 6.33 -5.68 -18.29
CA SER A 66 6.92 -6.12 -19.58
C SER A 66 6.27 -7.38 -20.14
N SER A 67 5.63 -8.21 -19.29
CA SER A 67 4.89 -9.39 -19.73
C SER A 67 3.62 -9.02 -20.51
N LYS A 68 3.41 -9.65 -21.66
CA LYS A 68 2.29 -9.34 -22.56
C LYS A 68 0.96 -9.79 -21.95
N GLU A 69 0.98 -10.90 -21.22
CA GLU A 69 -0.12 -11.49 -20.48
C GLU A 69 -0.68 -10.50 -19.44
N ILE A 70 0.18 -9.79 -18.71
CA ILE A 70 -0.30 -8.82 -17.71
C ILE A 70 -0.76 -7.52 -18.33
N ARG A 71 -0.15 -7.08 -19.43
CA ARG A 71 -0.62 -5.89 -20.15
C ARG A 71 -2.04 -6.03 -20.69
N MET A 72 -2.47 -7.24 -21.03
CA MET A 72 -3.75 -7.47 -21.70
C MET A 72 -4.91 -7.70 -20.72
N GLY A 73 -4.73 -8.45 -19.64
CA GLY A 73 -5.83 -8.86 -18.77
C GLY A 73 -5.56 -8.81 -17.26
N ALA A 74 -4.30 -8.90 -16.83
CA ALA A 74 -3.98 -9.14 -15.42
C ALA A 74 -3.74 -7.83 -14.64
N ASN A 75 -4.21 -7.77 -13.38
CA ASN A 75 -3.81 -6.72 -12.44
C ASN A 75 -3.12 -7.34 -11.24
N VAL A 76 -1.88 -7.78 -11.46
CA VAL A 76 -1.06 -8.35 -10.40
C VAL A 76 -0.31 -7.23 -9.68
N LYS A 77 -0.45 -7.16 -8.36
CA LYS A 77 0.38 -6.34 -7.47
C LYS A 77 1.42 -7.24 -6.83
N ALA A 78 2.68 -6.83 -6.90
CA ALA A 78 3.79 -7.43 -6.18
C ALA A 78 4.23 -6.51 -5.05
N VAL A 79 4.31 -7.04 -3.83
CA VAL A 79 4.69 -6.31 -2.63
C VAL A 79 5.66 -7.16 -1.83
N SER A 80 6.83 -6.62 -1.47
CA SER A 80 7.84 -7.32 -0.69
C SER A 80 7.84 -6.84 0.76
N TRP A 81 8.16 -7.78 1.66
CA TRP A 81 8.50 -7.50 3.05
C TRP A 81 9.51 -8.55 3.55
N ASN A 82 10.69 -8.11 3.95
CA ASN A 82 11.77 -8.98 4.45
C ASN A 82 12.08 -10.16 3.50
N GLY A 83 12.06 -9.90 2.18
CA GLY A 83 12.26 -10.90 1.14
C GLY A 83 11.06 -11.84 0.89
N ILE A 84 9.94 -11.67 1.58
CA ILE A 84 8.67 -12.35 1.26
C ILE A 84 7.91 -11.51 0.24
N LEU A 85 7.77 -12.04 -0.97
CA LEU A 85 7.08 -11.39 -2.08
C LEU A 85 5.62 -11.87 -2.16
N LEU A 86 4.69 -11.01 -1.78
CA LEU A 86 3.25 -11.23 -1.94
C LEU A 86 2.81 -10.83 -3.35
N LEU A 87 2.16 -11.75 -4.04
CA LEU A 87 1.41 -11.50 -5.28
C LEU A 87 -0.08 -11.49 -4.98
N SER A 88 -0.79 -10.45 -5.42
CA SER A 88 -2.25 -10.36 -5.27
C SER A 88 -2.92 -9.73 -6.48
N GLY A 89 -4.19 -10.03 -6.68
CA GLY A 89 -5.00 -9.48 -7.77
C GLY A 89 -5.43 -10.55 -8.76
N GLU A 90 -5.49 -10.18 -10.04
CA GLU A 90 -6.08 -11.05 -11.07
C GLU A 90 -5.05 -11.52 -12.08
N ILE A 91 -5.16 -12.78 -12.49
CA ILE A 91 -4.33 -13.42 -13.50
C ILE A 91 -5.19 -14.17 -14.53
N GLU A 92 -4.68 -14.32 -15.75
CA GLU A 92 -5.48 -14.83 -16.88
C GLU A 92 -5.61 -16.37 -16.88
N SER A 93 -4.60 -17.10 -16.39
CA SER A 93 -4.58 -18.56 -16.39
C SER A 93 -3.61 -19.14 -15.36
N ASP A 94 -3.78 -20.43 -15.02
CA ASP A 94 -2.84 -21.18 -14.17
C ASP A 94 -1.43 -21.26 -14.77
N GLU A 95 -1.32 -21.44 -16.09
CA GLU A 95 0.00 -21.45 -16.75
C GLU A 95 0.71 -20.09 -16.63
N ALA A 96 -0.02 -18.98 -16.74
CA ALA A 96 0.56 -17.65 -16.54
C ALA A 96 1.02 -17.49 -15.08
N LYS A 97 0.21 -17.98 -14.14
CA LYS A 97 0.50 -17.97 -12.70
C LYS A 97 1.79 -18.71 -12.38
N GLU A 98 1.93 -19.95 -12.84
CA GLU A 98 3.14 -20.75 -12.62
C GLU A 98 4.39 -20.07 -13.19
N ARG A 99 4.32 -19.57 -14.44
CA ARG A 99 5.44 -18.86 -15.07
C ARG A 99 5.85 -17.62 -14.28
N ILE A 100 4.88 -16.81 -13.85
CA ILE A 100 5.14 -15.59 -13.08
C ILE A 100 5.76 -15.93 -11.73
N VAL A 101 5.18 -16.88 -10.99
CA VAL A 101 5.70 -17.30 -9.68
C VAL A 101 7.13 -17.82 -9.80
N GLN A 102 7.41 -18.70 -10.77
CA GLN A 102 8.75 -19.23 -10.99
C GLN A 102 9.76 -18.12 -11.32
N ARG A 103 9.39 -17.17 -12.19
CA ARG A 103 10.28 -16.07 -12.56
C ARG A 103 10.50 -15.08 -11.42
N LEU A 104 9.49 -14.80 -10.61
CA LEU A 104 9.61 -13.90 -9.48
C LEU A 104 10.37 -14.54 -8.32
N ALA A 105 10.27 -15.86 -8.15
CA ALA A 105 11.07 -16.61 -7.18
C ALA A 105 12.57 -16.59 -7.49
N SER A 106 12.96 -16.39 -8.77
CA SER A 106 14.37 -16.27 -9.16
C SER A 106 14.94 -14.86 -8.99
N ILE A 107 14.17 -13.87 -8.51
CA ILE A 107 14.68 -12.54 -8.23
C ILE A 107 15.61 -12.61 -7.01
N GLN A 108 16.79 -12.01 -7.12
CA GLN A 108 17.74 -11.95 -6.02
C GLN A 108 17.11 -11.28 -4.79
N GLY A 109 17.28 -11.90 -3.62
CA GLY A 109 16.72 -11.43 -2.35
C GLY A 109 15.31 -11.95 -2.04
N VAL A 110 14.61 -12.54 -3.01
CA VAL A 110 13.34 -13.23 -2.73
C VAL A 110 13.62 -14.52 -1.97
N ARG A 111 13.10 -14.61 -0.75
CA ARG A 111 13.15 -15.79 0.12
C ARG A 111 11.93 -16.70 -0.10
N GLN A 112 10.78 -16.09 -0.35
CA GLN A 112 9.52 -16.80 -0.53
C GLN A 112 8.58 -15.97 -1.41
N VAL A 113 7.86 -16.65 -2.30
CA VAL A 113 6.72 -16.05 -3.01
C VAL A 113 5.44 -16.56 -2.39
N VAL A 114 4.56 -15.65 -1.99
CA VAL A 114 3.21 -15.95 -1.50
C VAL A 114 2.24 -15.50 -2.56
N ASP A 115 1.61 -16.45 -3.23
CA ASP A 115 0.71 -16.18 -4.34
C ASP A 115 -0.76 -16.25 -3.92
N GLU A 116 -1.40 -15.09 -3.90
CA GLU A 116 -2.83 -14.88 -3.62
C GLU A 116 -3.53 -14.27 -4.84
N THR A 117 -3.01 -14.53 -6.04
CA THR A 117 -3.68 -14.18 -7.29
C THR A 117 -4.87 -15.11 -7.55
N THR A 118 -5.94 -14.53 -8.09
CA THR A 118 -7.13 -15.27 -8.50
C THR A 118 -7.24 -15.27 -10.01
N ILE A 119 -7.65 -16.40 -10.58
CA ILE A 119 -7.96 -16.48 -12.01
C ILE A 119 -9.33 -15.83 -12.22
N ASP A 120 -9.33 -14.57 -12.65
CA ASP A 120 -10.54 -13.77 -12.83
C ASP A 120 -10.28 -12.64 -13.84
N GLY A 121 -11.35 -12.06 -14.38
CA GLY A 121 -11.26 -10.86 -15.20
C GLY A 121 -10.89 -9.61 -14.38
N LYS A 122 -10.45 -8.54 -15.06
CA LYS A 122 -10.02 -7.29 -14.43
C LYS A 122 -11.04 -6.78 -13.40
N SER A 123 -10.59 -6.50 -12.18
CA SER A 123 -11.42 -5.85 -11.17
C SER A 123 -11.94 -4.49 -11.63
N ALA A 124 -13.25 -4.26 -11.46
CA ALA A 124 -13.90 -2.99 -11.78
C ALA A 124 -13.34 -1.82 -10.96
N LEU A 125 -13.36 -0.61 -11.54
CA LEU A 125 -12.85 0.62 -10.90
C LEU A 125 -13.47 0.87 -9.52
N LEU A 126 -14.77 0.60 -9.36
CA LEU A 126 -15.49 0.75 -8.09
C LEU A 126 -14.94 -0.15 -6.98
N SER A 127 -14.51 -1.37 -7.30
CA SER A 127 -13.85 -2.27 -6.33
C SER A 127 -12.54 -1.69 -5.83
N ARG A 128 -11.77 -1.03 -6.71
CA ARG A 128 -10.46 -0.45 -6.36
C ARG A 128 -10.59 0.76 -5.45
N SER A 129 -11.58 1.62 -5.69
CA SER A 129 -11.88 2.74 -4.80
C SER A 129 -12.27 2.27 -3.41
N ASN A 130 -13.05 1.19 -3.32
CA ASN A 130 -13.40 0.57 -2.03
C ASN A 130 -12.16 0.00 -1.31
N ASP A 131 -11.25 -0.67 -2.03
CA ASP A 131 -10.00 -1.21 -1.46
C ASP A 131 -9.09 -0.11 -0.90
N GLY A 132 -9.00 1.03 -1.58
CA GLY A 132 -8.26 2.20 -1.10
C GLY A 132 -8.85 2.73 0.21
N TRP A 133 -10.18 2.82 0.30
CA TRP A 133 -10.87 3.26 1.51
C TRP A 133 -10.73 2.29 2.68
N ILE A 134 -10.80 0.98 2.42
CA ILE A 134 -10.51 -0.08 3.41
C ILE A 134 -9.08 0.07 3.94
N THR A 135 -8.11 0.22 3.04
CA THR A 135 -6.69 0.36 3.40
C THR A 135 -6.48 1.56 4.31
N THR A 136 -7.03 2.72 3.97
CA THR A 136 -6.90 3.93 4.78
C THR A 136 -7.51 3.73 6.17
N LYS A 137 -8.73 3.20 6.25
CA LYS A 137 -9.40 2.93 7.54
C LYS A 137 -8.61 1.96 8.42
N LEU A 138 -8.09 0.90 7.81
CA LEU A 138 -7.31 -0.10 8.52
C LEU A 138 -6.01 0.51 9.04
N LYS A 139 -5.26 1.22 8.19
CA LYS A 139 -4.03 1.90 8.60
C LYS A 139 -4.28 2.93 9.71
N SER A 140 -5.36 3.70 9.64
CA SER A 140 -5.74 4.64 10.71
C SER A 140 -6.05 3.92 12.02
N LYS A 141 -6.79 2.81 12.00
CA LYS A 141 -7.10 2.02 13.20
C LYS A 141 -5.85 1.38 13.80
N LEU A 142 -4.95 0.85 12.96
CA LEU A 142 -3.68 0.30 13.40
C LEU A 142 -2.83 1.39 14.06
N LEU A 143 -2.68 2.55 13.43
CA LEU A 143 -1.92 3.67 13.97
C LEU A 143 -2.38 4.09 15.37
N VAL A 144 -3.70 4.19 15.57
CA VAL A 144 -4.28 4.53 16.89
C VAL A 144 -4.00 3.43 17.93
N LYS A 145 -4.06 2.14 17.54
CA LYS A 145 -3.87 1.03 18.48
C LYS A 145 -2.39 0.78 18.81
N THR A 146 -1.50 0.96 17.85
CA THR A 146 -0.06 0.70 17.98
C THR A 146 0.74 1.93 18.42
N GLY A 147 0.07 3.07 18.65
CA GLY A 147 0.71 4.28 19.21
C GLY A 147 1.78 4.90 18.31
N GLY A 148 1.72 4.70 16.99
CA GLY A 148 2.74 5.19 16.05
C GLY A 148 3.55 4.09 15.35
N ASP A 149 3.61 2.87 15.90
CA ASP A 149 4.36 1.73 15.32
C ASP A 149 3.70 1.11 14.08
N ALA A 150 2.85 1.86 13.35
CA ALA A 150 2.11 1.38 12.19
C ALA A 150 3.02 0.91 11.03
N ASN A 151 4.29 1.32 11.05
CA ASN A 151 5.28 0.87 10.09
C ASN A 151 5.67 -0.61 10.26
N ARG A 152 5.37 -1.26 11.40
CA ARG A 152 5.71 -2.69 11.62
C ARG A 152 4.86 -3.67 10.82
N ILE A 153 3.67 -3.23 10.38
CA ILE A 153 2.71 -4.06 9.65
C ILE A 153 2.36 -3.38 8.34
N LYS A 154 2.81 -3.98 7.25
CA LYS A 154 2.43 -3.58 5.90
C LYS A 154 1.05 -4.14 5.58
N VAL A 155 0.15 -3.26 5.15
CA VAL A 155 -1.22 -3.59 4.78
C VAL A 155 -1.38 -3.45 3.28
N VAL A 156 -1.82 -4.52 2.63
CA VAL A 156 -2.19 -4.53 1.21
C VAL A 156 -3.65 -4.94 1.11
N THR A 157 -4.47 -4.17 0.38
CA THR A 157 -5.87 -4.55 0.12
C THR A 157 -6.09 -4.72 -1.38
N THR A 158 -6.68 -5.85 -1.74
CA THR A 158 -7.09 -6.16 -3.11
C THR A 158 -8.37 -6.98 -3.08
N ARG A 159 -9.40 -6.53 -3.80
CA ARG A 159 -10.72 -7.19 -3.90
C ARG A 159 -11.34 -7.48 -2.54
N SER A 160 -11.35 -6.47 -1.66
CA SER A 160 -11.83 -6.58 -0.28
C SER A 160 -11.09 -7.61 0.59
N THR A 161 -10.04 -8.25 0.08
CA THR A 161 -9.12 -9.09 0.86
C THR A 161 -7.99 -8.21 1.38
N VAL A 162 -7.75 -8.29 2.68
CA VAL A 162 -6.63 -7.63 3.37
C VAL A 162 -5.51 -8.64 3.58
N TYR A 163 -4.32 -8.30 3.12
CA TYR A 163 -3.09 -9.02 3.39
C TYR A 163 -2.27 -8.21 4.39
N LEU A 164 -1.94 -8.85 5.52
CA LEU A 164 -1.11 -8.27 6.58
C LEU A 164 0.27 -8.91 6.53
N MET A 165 1.30 -8.10 6.28
CA MET A 165 2.70 -8.52 6.25
C MET A 165 3.48 -7.84 7.37
N GLY A 166 4.48 -8.50 7.95
CA GLY A 166 5.26 -7.93 9.05
C GLY A 166 6.04 -8.97 9.83
N ILE A 167 7.05 -8.52 10.57
CA ILE A 167 7.76 -9.32 11.59
C ILE A 167 7.13 -9.00 12.94
N VAL A 168 6.30 -9.90 13.46
CA VAL A 168 5.38 -9.63 14.56
C VAL A 168 5.40 -10.74 15.62
N THR A 169 5.07 -10.41 16.86
CA THR A 169 4.74 -11.40 17.88
C THR A 169 3.35 -11.98 17.63
N GLN A 170 3.03 -13.12 18.26
CA GLN A 170 1.69 -13.71 18.20
C GLN A 170 0.59 -12.73 18.67
N ALA A 171 0.87 -11.93 19.70
CA ALA A 171 -0.07 -10.94 20.22
C ALA A 171 -0.30 -9.78 19.23
N GLU A 172 0.77 -9.29 18.59
CA GLU A 172 0.69 -8.27 17.54
C GLU A 172 -0.10 -8.78 16.32
N ALA A 173 0.21 -10.00 15.86
CA ALA A 173 -0.50 -10.64 14.75
C ALA A 173 -2.00 -10.80 15.03
N LEU A 174 -2.36 -11.27 16.23
CA LEU A 174 -3.75 -11.43 16.65
C LEU A 174 -4.47 -10.08 16.69
N SER A 175 -3.86 -9.07 17.33
CA SER A 175 -4.39 -7.72 17.43
C SER A 175 -4.64 -7.10 16.05
N ALA A 176 -3.66 -7.16 15.15
CA ALA A 176 -3.77 -6.62 13.81
C ALA A 176 -4.85 -7.34 12.98
N THR A 177 -4.95 -8.66 13.13
CA THR A 177 -5.97 -9.48 12.46
C THR A 177 -7.37 -9.08 12.92
N GLU A 178 -7.60 -8.94 14.23
CA GLU A 178 -8.91 -8.55 14.76
C GLU A 178 -9.31 -7.14 14.34
N ILE A 179 -8.36 -6.19 14.29
CA ILE A 179 -8.60 -4.85 13.76
C ILE A 179 -8.99 -4.91 12.28
N ALA A 180 -8.27 -5.69 11.47
CA ALA A 180 -8.58 -5.87 10.06
C ALA A 180 -9.99 -6.44 9.86
N ARG A 181 -10.37 -7.46 10.64
CA ARG A 181 -11.71 -8.07 10.59
C ARG A 181 -12.81 -7.11 11.02
N SER A 182 -12.52 -6.16 11.91
CA SER A 182 -13.50 -5.16 12.34
C SER A 182 -13.78 -4.07 11.29
N VAL A 183 -12.99 -4.00 10.20
CA VAL A 183 -13.18 -2.96 9.17
C VAL A 183 -14.30 -3.35 8.23
N ARG A 184 -15.35 -2.52 8.18
CA ARG A 184 -16.47 -2.70 7.25
C ARG A 184 -15.97 -2.77 5.81
N GLY A 185 -16.39 -3.81 5.08
CA GLY A 185 -16.04 -4.05 3.69
C GLY A 185 -14.88 -5.02 3.51
N VAL A 186 -14.22 -5.47 4.59
CA VAL A 186 -13.25 -6.57 4.52
C VAL A 186 -14.01 -7.90 4.37
N SER A 187 -13.70 -8.66 3.33
CA SER A 187 -14.28 -9.98 3.06
C SER A 187 -13.39 -11.12 3.58
N ARG A 188 -12.07 -10.95 3.51
CA ARG A 188 -11.07 -11.96 3.89
C ARG A 188 -9.83 -11.28 4.46
N VAL A 189 -9.21 -11.89 5.45
CA VAL A 189 -7.91 -11.46 6.00
C VAL A 189 -6.91 -12.61 5.83
N VAL A 190 -5.81 -12.33 5.15
CA VAL A 190 -4.70 -13.25 4.93
C VAL A 190 -3.50 -12.75 5.73
N LYS A 191 -2.91 -13.64 6.53
CA LYS A 191 -1.78 -13.34 7.39
C LYS A 191 -0.50 -13.82 6.70
N VAL A 192 0.38 -12.89 6.38
CA VAL A 192 1.69 -13.11 5.75
C VAL A 192 2.77 -12.61 6.71
N PHE A 193 2.71 -13.11 7.95
CA PHE A 193 3.57 -12.69 9.04
C PHE A 193 4.78 -13.62 9.19
N GLU A 194 5.90 -13.03 9.58
CA GLU A 194 7.00 -13.73 10.25
C GLU A 194 6.85 -13.54 11.75
N TYR A 195 7.07 -14.62 12.52
CA TYR A 195 6.97 -14.58 13.98
C TYR A 195 8.36 -14.52 14.62
N LEU A 196 8.49 -13.68 15.65
CA LEU A 196 9.67 -13.63 16.51
C LEU A 196 9.82 -14.88 17.39
#